data_AF-A0A3B0JIW7-F1
#
_entry.id   AF-A0A3B0JIW7-F1
#
_cell.length_a   1.000
_cell.length_b   1.000
_cell.length_c   1.000
_cell.angle_alpha   90.00
_cell.angle_beta   90.00
_cell.angle_gamma   90.00
#
_symmetry.space_group_name_H-M   'P 1'
#
loop_
_entity.id
_entity.type
_entity.pdbx_description
1 polymer ?
#
loop_
_entity_poly.entity_id
_entity_poly.type
_entity_poly.pdbx_seq_one_letter_code
_entity_poly.pdbx_strand_id
1 'polypeptide(L)'
;MEAILNTQFQQLEDIIGEILKVKKSGHNSETLRTAAALKFVALKHANREVKHKIKSGRDNLHLEKCKVDISRLQLQNLLYEVSHLKKDIVRCEKFKSRDSDLDLLPDTEYATKLPSIAESKSEPESKHLKHLQRLECELRLRKDLDKQYSFLLSSKQELLQENLNQNQRYVSFAPALRTLKGATKPLHDALQLSLDVEWKLSAVVKYLPKPLYILFINLQSLQRASDEPSFNAEVVGYESEAQMQELTNLKQMPTARRDYSEKDIELSRKLTSVENPLDKALNPHPLHIRVTLGASGSIQLVLLIRYFDLLKCTTVWPQLSVSNNTNHQGDTNFVQHLLRHLFANDLGNEIPIPGIQYDLQNKDLTPEQCIRYLESKDFGKAYCWLQSMCSIPTVDSSMLYKHELNLNKSMREIIARIKRRWNAWLKLSQQIRGLTNKDIDLFTLKENVYPAALSCSLVQWTAITLEEFLAQNSDVLNISPDDKGITYNSYRAVIVRGSAKMECFIRIPSNYPLEMPLWILSVHWNGRHTSQNNSAIKMMEYWTNSLQPKQLEANDRFLYAQLFRTIYSFDIFLETEGSMQTNIEYNKEKPYISAFAKRCRLRPYKYIKKGSVYAFKQ
;
A
#
# COMPACT_ATOMS: atom_id res chain seq x y z
N MET A 1 16.86 116.10 63.89
CA MET A 1 15.52 116.66 64.19
C MET A 1 15.24 116.70 65.70
N GLU A 2 15.67 115.69 66.47
CA GLU A 2 15.55 115.69 67.94
C GLU A 2 16.22 116.92 68.59
N ALA A 3 17.43 117.29 68.13
CA ALA A 3 18.11 118.51 68.58
C ALA A 3 17.35 119.81 68.26
N ILE A 4 16.58 119.85 67.16
CA ILE A 4 15.81 121.05 66.76
C ILE A 4 14.53 121.16 67.58
N LEU A 5 13.84 120.06 67.85
CA LEU A 5 12.67 120.05 68.76
C LEU A 5 13.07 120.45 70.17
N ASN A 6 14.15 119.86 70.70
CA ASN A 6 14.61 120.15 72.06
C ASN A 6 15.02 121.62 72.22
N THR A 7 15.71 122.20 71.24
CA THR A 7 16.06 123.64 71.26
C THR A 7 14.85 124.55 71.15
N GLN A 8 13.82 124.20 70.37
CA GLN A 8 12.58 125.00 70.27
C GLN A 8 11.72 124.89 71.54
N PHE A 9 11.72 123.73 72.23
CA PHE A 9 11.07 123.58 73.54
C PHE A 9 11.76 124.42 74.61
N GLN A 10 13.09 124.40 74.66
CA GLN A 10 13.87 125.17 75.62
C GLN A 10 13.67 126.69 75.43
N GLN A 11 13.69 127.16 74.18
CA GLN A 11 13.37 128.56 73.85
C GLN A 11 11.92 128.95 74.18
N LEU A 12 10.96 128.02 74.09
CA LEU A 12 9.58 128.27 74.49
C LEU A 12 9.44 128.35 76.02
N GLU A 13 10.14 127.48 76.76
CA GLU A 13 10.22 127.55 78.23
C GLU A 13 10.82 128.88 78.69
N ASP A 14 11.90 129.34 78.07
CA ASP A 14 12.53 130.62 78.38
C ASP A 14 11.58 131.80 78.15
N ILE A 15 10.90 131.86 77.00
CA ILE A 15 9.92 132.92 76.68
C ILE A 15 8.72 132.88 77.64
N ILE A 16 8.24 131.70 78.03
CA ILE A 16 7.15 131.56 79.01
C ILE A 16 7.61 132.03 80.40
N GLY A 17 8.85 131.73 80.77
CA GLY A 17 9.49 132.23 81.99
C GLY A 17 9.58 133.76 82.03
N GLU A 18 9.91 134.40 80.90
CA GLU A 18 9.93 135.86 80.77
C GLU A 18 8.53 136.49 80.82
N ILE A 19 7.53 135.89 80.16
CA ILE A 19 6.12 136.33 80.24
C ILE A 19 5.64 136.36 81.69
N LEU A 20 6.00 135.34 82.48
CA LEU A 20 5.66 135.25 83.90
C LEU A 20 6.28 136.38 84.74
N LYS A 21 7.50 136.81 84.41
CA LYS A 21 8.18 137.94 85.07
C LYS A 21 7.51 139.27 84.70
N VAL A 22 7.28 139.53 83.42
CA VAL A 22 6.66 140.79 82.93
C VAL A 22 5.22 140.97 83.44
N LYS A 23 4.48 139.86 83.60
CA LYS A 23 3.12 139.89 84.15
C LYS A 23 3.08 140.24 85.65
N LYS A 24 4.14 139.97 86.41
CA LYS A 24 4.26 140.36 87.84
C LYS A 24 4.58 141.85 88.02
N SER A 25 5.21 142.49 87.04
CA SER A 25 5.60 143.92 87.08
C SER A 25 4.59 144.87 86.42
N GLY A 26 3.37 144.40 86.13
CA GLY A 26 2.24 145.24 85.67
C GLY A 26 2.32 145.76 84.23
N HIS A 27 3.28 145.31 83.41
CA HIS A 27 3.46 145.77 82.02
C HIS A 27 2.75 144.84 81.00
N ASN A 28 2.38 145.39 79.83
CA ASN A 28 1.68 144.62 78.79
C ASN A 28 2.59 143.53 78.18
N SER A 29 2.09 142.30 78.08
CA SER A 29 2.86 141.07 77.74
C SER A 29 2.55 140.48 76.36
N GLU A 30 1.81 141.21 75.52
CA GLU A 30 1.28 140.70 74.25
C GLU A 30 2.36 140.29 73.23
N THR A 31 3.48 141.01 73.15
CA THR A 31 4.58 140.73 72.21
C THR A 31 5.33 139.43 72.52
N LEU A 32 5.51 139.11 73.80
CA LEU A 32 6.13 137.85 74.22
C LEU A 32 5.15 136.68 74.04
N ARG A 33 3.84 136.90 74.24
CA ARG A 33 2.81 135.89 73.97
C ARG A 33 2.73 135.53 72.48
N THR A 34 2.85 136.49 71.59
CA THR A 34 2.91 136.21 70.14
C THR A 34 4.19 135.46 69.76
N ALA A 35 5.34 135.78 70.35
CA ALA A 35 6.59 135.02 70.15
C ALA A 35 6.48 133.56 70.64
N ALA A 36 5.89 133.33 71.82
CA ALA A 36 5.62 131.97 72.33
C ALA A 36 4.64 131.20 71.42
N ALA A 37 3.59 131.86 70.93
CA ALA A 37 2.65 131.24 69.99
C ALA A 37 3.34 130.84 68.67
N LEU A 38 4.23 131.68 68.13
CA LEU A 38 5.01 131.36 66.92
C LEU A 38 5.94 130.16 67.14
N LYS A 39 6.57 130.06 68.31
CA LYS A 39 7.40 128.89 68.69
C LYS A 39 6.56 127.61 68.82
N PHE A 40 5.35 127.71 69.37
CA PHE A 40 4.42 126.59 69.44
C PHE A 40 3.95 126.13 68.05
N VAL A 41 3.76 127.06 67.11
CA VAL A 41 3.47 126.75 65.70
C VAL A 41 4.66 126.04 65.03
N ALA A 42 5.90 126.48 65.27
CA ALA A 42 7.10 125.81 64.78
C ALA A 42 7.24 124.37 65.33
N LEU A 43 6.94 124.16 66.62
CA LEU A 43 6.89 122.82 67.23
C LEU A 43 5.81 121.92 66.60
N LYS A 44 4.60 122.46 66.37
CA LYS A 44 3.54 121.74 65.65
C LYS A 44 3.97 121.38 64.22
N HIS A 45 4.68 122.27 63.53
CA HIS A 45 5.22 122.02 62.19
C HIS A 45 6.25 120.88 62.21
N ALA A 46 7.25 120.94 63.10
CA ALA A 46 8.25 119.88 63.24
C ALA A 46 7.63 118.52 63.60
N ASN A 47 6.61 118.49 64.46
CA ASN A 47 5.88 117.27 64.80
C ASN A 47 5.11 116.70 63.58
N ARG A 48 4.50 117.57 62.77
CA ARG A 48 3.89 117.17 61.49
C ARG A 48 4.92 116.57 60.55
N GLU A 49 6.10 117.16 60.41
CA GLU A 49 7.18 116.60 59.57
C GLU A 49 7.64 115.22 60.04
N VAL A 50 7.82 115.02 61.34
CA VAL A 50 8.16 113.70 61.90
C VAL A 50 7.07 112.68 61.58
N LYS A 51 5.80 113.03 61.78
CA LYS A 51 4.67 112.16 61.43
C LYS A 51 4.63 111.86 59.93
N HIS A 52 4.93 112.84 59.08
CA HIS A 52 5.04 112.64 57.63
C HIS A 52 6.19 111.70 57.27
N LYS A 53 7.37 111.82 57.89
CA LYS A 53 8.50 110.91 57.65
C LYS A 53 8.22 109.49 58.15
N ILE A 54 7.57 109.34 59.32
CA ILE A 54 7.14 108.03 59.83
C ILE A 54 6.14 107.40 58.87
N LYS A 55 5.14 108.17 58.41
CA LYS A 55 4.16 107.69 57.43
C LYS A 55 4.85 107.27 56.12
N SER A 56 5.73 108.12 55.58
CA SER A 56 6.51 107.81 54.36
C SER A 56 7.39 106.57 54.52
N GLY A 57 8.05 106.39 55.67
CA GLY A 57 8.84 105.20 55.96
C GLY A 57 7.97 103.94 56.08
N ARG A 58 6.78 104.05 56.68
CA ARG A 58 5.80 102.96 56.76
C ARG A 58 5.25 102.57 55.39
N ASP A 59 4.96 103.57 54.55
CA ASP A 59 4.47 103.36 53.19
C ASP A 59 5.56 102.70 52.32
N ASN A 60 6.82 103.13 52.42
CA ASN A 60 7.95 102.49 51.73
C ASN A 60 8.18 101.05 52.20
N LEU A 61 8.13 100.79 53.51
CA LEU A 61 8.24 99.43 54.04
C LEU A 61 7.10 98.55 53.54
N HIS A 62 5.89 99.09 53.48
CA HIS A 62 4.73 98.38 52.96
C HIS A 62 4.89 98.04 51.47
N LEU A 63 5.43 98.95 50.66
CA LEU A 63 5.73 98.69 49.24
C LEU A 63 6.74 97.55 49.07
N GLU A 64 7.84 97.56 49.83
CA GLU A 64 8.83 96.48 49.77
C GLU A 64 8.26 95.15 50.28
N LYS A 65 7.43 95.18 51.33
CA LYS A 65 6.70 93.99 51.81
C LYS A 65 5.80 93.42 50.70
N CYS A 66 5.03 94.26 50.00
CA CYS A 66 4.19 93.81 48.89
C CYS A 66 5.01 93.16 47.76
N LYS A 67 6.19 93.69 47.43
CA LYS A 67 7.08 93.07 46.44
C LYS A 67 7.54 91.68 46.89
N VAL A 68 7.95 91.54 48.16
CA VAL A 68 8.35 90.24 48.74
C VAL A 68 7.18 89.25 48.73
N ASP A 69 5.98 89.69 49.07
CA ASP A 69 4.78 88.84 49.06
C ASP A 69 4.44 88.35 47.63
N ILE A 70 4.59 89.20 46.61
CA ILE A 70 4.43 88.82 45.21
C ILE A 70 5.49 87.79 44.79
N SER A 71 6.77 88.01 45.10
CA SER A 71 7.83 87.05 44.79
C SER A 71 7.64 85.72 45.53
N ARG A 72 7.15 85.75 46.78
CA ARG A 72 6.80 84.55 47.55
C ARG A 72 5.66 83.79 46.90
N LEU A 73 4.65 84.48 46.38
CA LEU A 73 3.54 83.87 45.65
C LEU A 73 4.04 83.18 44.36
N GLN A 74 4.93 83.83 43.61
CA GLN A 74 5.56 83.25 42.42
C GLN A 74 6.36 81.97 42.75
N LEU A 75 7.16 82.02 43.82
CA LEU A 75 7.89 80.84 44.30
C LEU A 75 6.94 79.70 44.69
N GLN A 76 5.83 80.02 45.37
CA GLN A 76 4.86 79.02 45.77
C GLN A 76 4.16 78.36 44.58
N ASN A 77 3.82 79.13 43.54
CA ASN A 77 3.29 78.59 42.27
C ASN A 77 4.29 77.62 41.62
N LEU A 78 5.57 77.98 41.56
CA LEU A 78 6.62 77.11 41.01
C LEU A 78 6.79 75.83 41.85
N LEU A 79 6.75 75.92 43.18
CA LEU A 79 6.84 74.75 44.05
C LEU A 79 5.64 73.80 43.86
N TYR A 80 4.44 74.35 43.63
CA TYR A 80 3.27 73.55 43.27
C TYR A 80 3.46 72.85 41.92
N GLU A 81 3.97 73.55 40.91
CA GLU A 81 4.25 72.98 39.59
C GLU A 81 5.28 71.84 39.69
N VAL A 82 6.39 72.05 40.40
CA VAL A 82 7.40 71.00 40.64
C VAL A 82 6.79 69.80 41.38
N SER A 83 5.94 70.04 42.38
CA SER A 83 5.26 68.97 43.11
C SER A 83 4.29 68.19 42.21
N HIS A 84 3.55 68.89 41.35
CA HIS A 84 2.65 68.28 40.38
C HIS A 84 3.42 67.44 39.36
N LEU A 85 4.47 68.00 38.75
CA LEU A 85 5.33 67.29 37.81
C LEU A 85 5.99 66.06 38.45
N LYS A 86 6.47 66.15 39.69
CA LYS A 86 6.99 64.99 40.43
C LYS A 86 5.93 63.90 40.64
N LYS A 87 4.70 64.28 41.00
CA LYS A 87 3.59 63.33 41.14
C LYS A 87 3.25 62.67 39.81
N ASP A 88 3.28 63.41 38.71
CA ASP A 88 3.02 62.88 37.38
C ASP A 88 4.15 61.96 36.90
N ILE A 89 5.41 62.30 37.15
CA ILE A 89 6.55 61.41 36.87
C ILE A 89 6.38 60.09 37.62
N VAL A 90 6.09 60.13 38.92
CA VAL A 90 5.84 58.91 39.72
C VAL A 90 4.63 58.13 39.21
N ARG A 91 3.60 58.81 38.70
CA ARG A 91 2.44 58.15 38.07
C ARG A 91 2.84 57.45 36.78
N CYS A 92 3.64 58.10 35.93
CA CYS A 92 4.13 57.54 34.68
C CYS A 92 5.09 56.37 34.92
N GLU A 93 5.97 56.43 35.93
CA GLU A 93 6.88 55.32 36.29
C GLU A 93 6.12 54.11 36.84
N LYS A 94 4.98 54.32 37.49
CA LYS A 94 4.11 53.25 37.98
C LYS A 94 3.28 52.59 36.89
N PHE A 95 3.33 53.08 35.65
CA PHE A 95 2.66 52.45 34.54
C PHE A 95 3.29 51.08 34.27
N LYS A 96 2.52 50.02 34.47
CA LYS A 96 2.87 48.66 34.08
C LYS A 96 2.04 48.26 32.88
N SER A 97 2.72 47.89 31.81
CA SER A 97 2.06 47.35 30.63
C SER A 97 1.69 45.88 30.85
N ARG A 98 0.57 45.44 30.26
CA ARG A 98 -0.02 44.10 30.47
C ARG A 98 0.84 42.96 29.96
N ASP A 99 1.83 43.25 29.13
CA ASP A 99 2.81 42.29 28.62
C ASP A 99 3.88 41.91 29.64
N SER A 100 4.00 42.66 30.75
CA SER A 100 5.00 42.40 31.80
C SER A 100 4.74 41.09 32.56
N ASP A 101 3.49 40.62 32.58
CA ASP A 101 3.07 39.39 33.27
C ASP A 101 3.05 38.17 32.33
N LEU A 102 3.48 38.32 31.06
CA LEU A 102 3.48 37.22 30.09
C LEU A 102 4.78 36.42 30.17
N ASP A 103 4.66 35.12 30.37
CA ASP A 103 5.78 34.19 30.22
C ASP A 103 6.14 34.07 28.73
N LEU A 104 7.33 34.59 28.38
CA LEU A 104 7.87 34.58 27.03
C LEU A 104 8.91 33.48 26.87
N LEU A 105 9.02 32.98 25.64
CA LEU A 105 10.04 32.00 25.28
C LEU A 105 11.46 32.50 25.58
N PRO A 106 12.33 31.64 26.14
CA PRO A 106 13.72 31.99 26.38
C PRO A 106 14.46 32.26 25.06
N ASP A 107 15.53 33.06 25.15
CA ASP A 107 16.33 33.53 23.99
C ASP A 107 16.82 32.39 23.08
N THR A 108 17.10 31.22 23.66
CA THR A 108 17.58 30.02 22.96
C THR A 108 16.51 29.39 22.08
N GLU A 109 15.27 29.28 22.57
CA GLU A 109 14.15 28.70 21.85
C GLU A 109 13.57 29.68 20.83
N TYR A 110 13.59 30.98 21.15
CA TYR A 110 13.17 32.05 20.24
C TYR A 110 13.97 32.06 18.93
N ALA A 111 15.30 31.89 19.02
CA ALA A 111 16.18 31.86 17.84
C ALA A 111 15.89 30.67 16.91
N THR A 112 15.42 29.56 17.47
CA THR A 112 15.14 28.32 16.72
C THR A 112 13.73 28.34 16.11
N LYS A 113 12.76 28.95 16.80
CA LYS A 113 11.33 28.96 16.43
C LYS A 113 10.96 30.09 15.47
N LEU A 114 11.84 31.07 15.23
CA LEU A 114 11.61 32.14 14.26
C LEU A 114 11.97 31.67 12.83
N PRO A 115 10.99 31.39 11.96
CA PRO A 115 11.25 31.14 10.56
C PRO A 115 11.49 32.48 9.88
N SER A 116 12.72 32.73 9.43
CA SER A 116 13.06 33.60 8.30
C SER A 116 12.32 34.95 8.17
N ILE A 117 12.10 35.68 9.26
CA ILE A 117 11.93 37.16 9.22
C ILE A 117 13.30 37.83 9.46
N ALA A 118 14.38 37.09 9.21
CA ALA A 118 15.76 37.55 9.33
C ALA A 118 16.30 38.18 8.02
N GLU A 119 15.42 38.68 7.14
CA GLU A 119 15.83 39.43 5.95
C GLU A 119 15.69 40.96 6.09
N SER A 120 15.19 41.48 7.20
CA SER A 120 15.44 42.89 7.53
C SER A 120 16.76 43.00 8.27
N LYS A 121 17.84 43.15 7.48
CA LYS A 121 19.16 43.63 7.91
C LYS A 121 19.02 45.04 8.49
N SER A 122 18.53 45.15 9.72
CA SER A 122 18.63 46.36 10.53
C SER A 122 19.05 45.94 11.93
N GLU A 123 20.21 46.44 12.33
CA GLU A 123 20.85 46.20 13.61
C GLU A 123 19.86 46.34 14.79
N PRO A 124 19.93 45.47 15.81
CA PRO A 124 19.00 45.51 16.93
C PRO A 124 19.49 46.54 17.95
N GLU A 125 19.40 47.83 17.67
CA GLU A 125 19.86 48.86 18.62
C GLU A 125 18.90 49.09 19.80
N SER A 126 17.72 48.45 19.82
CA SER A 126 16.78 48.61 20.95
C SER A 126 16.25 47.28 21.48
N LYS A 127 16.47 47.05 22.79
CA LYS A 127 15.85 45.96 23.58
C LYS A 127 14.33 45.88 23.38
N HIS A 128 13.69 47.01 23.10
CA HIS A 128 12.25 47.09 22.88
C HIS A 128 11.80 46.39 21.59
N LEU A 129 12.50 46.58 20.47
CA LEU A 129 12.14 45.91 19.20
C LEU A 129 12.29 44.39 19.30
N LYS A 130 13.33 43.91 19.97
CA LYS A 130 13.52 42.48 20.27
C LYS A 130 12.34 41.93 21.10
N HIS A 131 11.85 42.70 22.07
CA HIS A 131 10.70 42.33 22.89
C HIS A 131 9.39 42.29 22.08
N LEU A 132 9.16 43.26 21.18
CA LEU A 132 7.99 43.25 20.29
C LEU A 132 7.99 42.04 19.34
N GLN A 133 9.13 41.73 18.73
CA GLN A 133 9.25 40.56 17.85
C GLN A 133 9.05 39.23 18.60
N ARG A 134 9.37 39.18 19.90
CA ARG A 134 9.05 38.03 20.77
C ARG A 134 7.56 37.91 21.01
N LEU A 135 6.90 39.01 21.36
CA LEU A 135 5.45 39.03 21.58
C LEU A 135 4.69 38.60 20.33
N GLU A 136 5.13 39.04 19.15
CA GLU A 136 4.53 38.64 17.87
C GLU A 136 4.73 37.15 17.58
N CYS A 137 5.94 36.62 17.82
CA CYS A 137 6.20 35.19 17.69
C CYS A 137 5.33 34.35 18.64
N GLU A 138 5.27 34.75 19.90
CA GLU A 138 4.46 34.06 20.91
C GLU A 138 2.98 34.07 20.52
N LEU A 139 2.48 35.22 20.04
CA LEU A 139 1.11 35.35 19.56
C LEU A 139 0.84 34.44 18.36
N ARG A 140 1.77 34.36 17.40
CA ARG A 140 1.64 33.43 16.26
C ARG A 140 1.63 31.98 16.73
N LEU A 141 2.56 31.60 17.61
CA LEU A 141 2.64 30.25 18.16
C LEU A 141 1.37 29.87 18.93
N ARG A 142 0.85 30.75 19.77
CA ARG A 142 -0.41 30.51 20.49
C ARG A 142 -1.59 30.40 19.54
N LYS A 143 -1.68 31.22 18.49
CA LYS A 143 -2.72 31.08 17.46
C LYS A 143 -2.62 29.75 16.71
N ASP A 144 -1.42 29.29 16.38
CA ASP A 144 -1.26 28.03 15.67
C ASP A 144 -1.51 26.82 16.59
N LEU A 145 -1.12 26.90 17.87
CA LEU A 145 -1.50 25.90 18.88
C LEU A 145 -3.01 25.84 19.12
N ASP A 146 -3.69 26.99 19.14
CA ASP A 146 -5.15 27.05 19.29
C ASP A 146 -5.89 26.47 18.07
N LYS A 147 -5.38 26.71 16.86
CA LYS A 147 -5.85 26.02 15.64
C LYS A 147 -5.64 24.51 15.70
N GLN A 148 -4.45 24.06 16.12
CA GLN A 148 -4.18 22.62 16.29
C GLN A 148 -5.09 22.01 17.35
N TYR A 149 -5.28 22.69 18.49
CA TYR A 149 -6.14 22.24 19.56
C TYR A 149 -7.61 22.13 19.10
N SER A 150 -8.13 23.16 18.43
CA SER A 150 -9.50 23.15 17.90
C SER A 150 -9.70 22.06 16.83
N PHE A 151 -8.74 21.85 15.93
CA PHE A 151 -8.76 20.74 14.96
C PHE A 151 -8.71 19.36 15.63
N LEU A 152 -7.85 19.18 16.63
CA LEU A 152 -7.78 17.93 17.38
C LEU A 152 -9.07 17.67 18.17
N LEU A 153 -9.68 18.74 18.70
CA LEU A 153 -10.95 18.64 19.41
C LEU A 153 -12.09 18.24 18.47
N SER A 154 -12.19 18.83 17.28
CA SER A 154 -13.19 18.44 16.28
C SER A 154 -12.96 17.00 15.79
N SER A 155 -11.72 16.63 15.49
CA SER A 155 -11.38 15.25 15.09
C SER A 155 -11.71 14.23 16.19
N LYS A 156 -11.44 14.57 17.46
CA LYS A 156 -11.84 13.73 18.61
C LYS A 156 -13.36 13.57 18.68
N GLN A 157 -14.12 14.65 18.49
CA GLN A 157 -15.59 14.60 18.49
C GLN A 157 -16.13 13.74 17.35
N GLU A 158 -15.59 13.88 16.13
CA GLU A 158 -15.95 13.07 14.97
C GLU A 158 -15.66 11.58 15.21
N LEU A 159 -14.48 11.25 15.73
CA LEU A 159 -14.11 9.86 16.05
C LEU A 159 -14.99 9.27 17.16
N LEU A 160 -15.36 10.07 18.16
CA LEU A 160 -16.30 9.63 19.20
C LEU A 160 -17.68 9.36 18.62
N GLN A 161 -18.18 10.23 17.74
CA GLN A 161 -19.46 10.03 17.07
C GLN A 161 -19.43 8.80 16.16
N GLU A 162 -18.36 8.60 15.39
CA GLU A 162 -18.17 7.39 14.58
C GLU A 162 -18.14 6.13 15.46
N ASN A 163 -17.40 6.15 16.56
CA ASN A 163 -17.34 5.03 17.50
C ASN A 163 -18.71 4.72 18.11
N LEU A 164 -19.49 5.75 18.49
CA LEU A 164 -20.85 5.57 18.96
C LEU A 164 -21.75 4.96 17.89
N ASN A 165 -21.69 5.43 16.65
CA ASN A 165 -22.45 4.89 15.53
C ASN A 165 -22.10 3.41 15.26
N GLN A 166 -20.80 3.07 15.27
CA GLN A 166 -20.34 1.69 15.12
C GLN A 166 -20.79 0.81 16.30
N ASN A 167 -20.68 1.30 17.53
CA ASN A 167 -21.17 0.57 18.72
C ASN A 167 -22.68 0.33 18.65
N GLN A 168 -23.47 1.32 18.27
CA GLN A 168 -24.92 1.15 18.07
C GLN A 168 -25.21 0.10 16.99
N ARG A 169 -24.43 0.09 15.90
CA ARG A 169 -24.53 -0.92 14.85
C ARG A 169 -24.14 -2.32 15.34
N TYR A 170 -23.11 -2.45 16.17
CA TYR A 170 -22.74 -3.74 16.77
C TYR A 170 -23.81 -4.25 17.75
N VAL A 171 -24.36 -3.35 18.58
CA VAL A 171 -25.46 -3.68 19.50
C VAL A 171 -26.71 -4.09 18.74
N SER A 172 -27.00 -3.49 17.58
CA SER A 172 -28.15 -3.87 16.75
C SER A 172 -28.01 -5.24 16.08
N PHE A 173 -26.79 -5.72 15.86
CA PHE A 173 -26.57 -7.10 15.37
C PHE A 173 -26.85 -8.16 16.43
N ALA A 174 -26.64 -7.87 17.72
CA ALA A 174 -26.85 -8.84 18.79
C ALA A 174 -28.28 -9.46 18.81
N PRO A 175 -29.39 -8.69 18.76
CA PRO A 175 -30.72 -9.28 18.68
C PRO A 175 -30.95 -10.03 17.35
N ALA A 176 -30.46 -9.52 16.22
CA ALA A 176 -30.57 -10.21 14.93
C ALA A 176 -29.87 -11.59 14.94
N LEU A 177 -28.67 -11.67 15.55
CA LEU A 177 -27.94 -12.92 15.74
C LEU A 177 -28.65 -13.87 16.70
N ARG A 178 -29.29 -13.37 17.77
CA ARG A 178 -30.13 -14.21 18.65
C ARG A 178 -31.33 -14.77 17.91
N THR A 179 -32.01 -13.95 17.10
CA THR A 179 -33.13 -14.40 16.27
C THR A 179 -32.68 -15.45 15.25
N LEU A 180 -31.54 -15.24 14.59
CA LEU A 180 -30.96 -16.22 13.66
C LEU A 180 -30.59 -17.54 14.37
N LYS A 181 -29.95 -17.46 15.55
CA LYS A 181 -29.64 -18.64 16.37
C LYS A 181 -30.92 -19.40 16.76
N GLY A 182 -31.98 -18.69 17.15
CA GLY A 182 -33.28 -19.27 17.47
C GLY A 182 -33.92 -19.95 16.25
N ALA A 183 -33.94 -19.26 15.11
CA ALA A 183 -34.54 -19.75 13.87
C ALA A 183 -33.81 -20.97 13.28
N THR A 184 -32.49 -21.05 13.45
CA THR A 184 -31.69 -22.15 12.91
C THR A 184 -31.66 -23.38 13.81
N LYS A 185 -32.00 -23.26 15.11
CA LYS A 185 -31.96 -24.36 16.09
C LYS A 185 -32.76 -25.62 15.66
N PRO A 186 -34.01 -25.53 15.17
CA PRO A 186 -34.77 -26.71 14.76
C PRO A 186 -34.11 -27.51 13.62
N LEU A 187 -33.45 -26.81 12.70
CA LEU A 187 -32.72 -27.45 11.59
C LEU A 187 -31.44 -28.14 12.08
N HIS A 188 -30.74 -27.54 13.05
CA HIS A 188 -29.57 -28.17 13.68
C HIS A 188 -29.96 -29.44 14.44
N ASP A 189 -31.06 -29.40 15.20
CA ASP A 189 -31.58 -30.55 15.93
C ASP A 189 -31.99 -31.67 14.96
N ALA A 190 -32.59 -31.33 13.82
CA ALA A 190 -32.94 -32.29 12.77
C ALA A 190 -31.71 -32.91 12.07
N LEU A 191 -30.64 -32.13 11.86
CA LEU A 191 -29.40 -32.59 11.23
C LEU A 191 -28.38 -33.16 12.23
N GLN A 192 -28.70 -33.16 13.53
CA GLN A 192 -27.79 -33.54 14.62
C GLN A 192 -26.44 -32.81 14.58
N LEU A 193 -26.44 -31.55 14.13
CA LEU A 193 -25.24 -30.73 14.04
C LEU A 193 -25.02 -30.00 15.37
N SER A 194 -23.91 -30.26 16.04
CA SER A 194 -23.49 -29.49 17.22
C SER A 194 -22.99 -28.11 16.79
N LEU A 195 -23.63 -27.04 17.26
CA LEU A 195 -23.15 -25.65 17.11
C LEU A 195 -21.77 -25.42 17.78
N ASP A 196 -21.37 -26.32 18.68
CA ASP A 196 -20.17 -26.22 19.52
C ASP A 196 -18.89 -26.74 18.83
N VAL A 197 -18.87 -26.88 17.51
CA VAL A 197 -17.58 -27.01 16.81
C VAL A 197 -16.90 -25.65 16.92
N GLU A 198 -16.07 -25.46 17.94
CA GLU A 198 -15.23 -24.28 18.06
C GLU A 198 -14.29 -24.24 16.85
N TRP A 199 -14.66 -23.45 15.85
CA TRP A 199 -13.73 -23.04 14.81
C TRP A 199 -12.70 -22.12 15.47
N LYS A 200 -11.64 -22.72 16.01
CA LYS A 200 -10.41 -21.99 16.36
C LYS A 200 -9.71 -21.58 15.06
N LEU A 201 -10.33 -20.68 14.32
CA LEU A 201 -9.68 -19.99 13.22
C LEU A 201 -8.51 -19.21 13.80
N SER A 202 -7.34 -19.34 13.18
CA SER A 202 -6.17 -18.53 13.55
C SER A 202 -6.57 -17.05 13.58
N ALA A 203 -6.05 -16.27 14.53
CA ALA A 203 -6.33 -14.84 14.64
C ALA A 203 -6.09 -14.10 13.31
N VAL A 204 -5.12 -14.58 12.52
CA VAL A 204 -4.77 -14.11 11.18
C VAL A 204 -5.94 -14.13 10.19
N VAL A 205 -6.85 -15.10 10.31
CA VAL A 205 -8.01 -15.25 9.39
C VAL A 205 -8.95 -14.05 9.47
N LYS A 206 -9.01 -13.36 10.62
CA LYS A 206 -9.88 -12.19 10.83
C LYS A 206 -9.56 -11.03 9.89
N TYR A 207 -8.30 -10.93 9.47
CA TYR A 207 -7.80 -9.87 8.61
C TYR A 207 -7.83 -10.24 7.11
N LEU A 208 -8.44 -11.38 6.75
CA LEU A 208 -8.57 -11.74 5.34
C LEU A 208 -9.62 -10.87 4.63
N PRO A 209 -9.35 -10.43 3.39
CA PRO A 209 -10.36 -9.83 2.53
C PRO A 209 -11.57 -10.75 2.36
N LYS A 210 -12.77 -10.18 2.24
CA LYS A 210 -14.02 -10.96 2.11
C LYS A 210 -13.94 -12.09 1.07
N PRO A 211 -13.39 -11.88 -0.14
CA PRO A 211 -13.30 -12.96 -1.14
C PRO A 211 -12.38 -14.11 -0.70
N LEU A 212 -11.23 -13.78 -0.09
CA LEU A 212 -10.31 -14.79 0.44
C LEU A 212 -10.90 -15.51 1.66
N TYR A 213 -11.61 -14.80 2.54
CA TYR A 213 -12.28 -15.40 3.69
C TYR A 213 -13.32 -16.45 3.26
N ILE A 214 -14.17 -16.12 2.28
CA ILE A 214 -15.15 -17.05 1.71
C ILE A 214 -14.45 -18.25 1.08
N LEU A 215 -13.41 -18.00 0.28
CA LEU A 215 -12.61 -19.05 -0.33
C LEU A 215 -12.02 -19.99 0.74
N PHE A 216 -11.41 -19.44 1.80
CA PHE A 216 -10.77 -20.21 2.86
C PHE A 216 -11.76 -21.10 3.60
N ILE A 217 -12.94 -20.59 3.98
CA ILE A 217 -13.98 -21.39 4.66
C ILE A 217 -14.41 -22.57 3.79
N ASN A 218 -14.63 -22.33 2.50
CA ASN A 218 -15.06 -23.38 1.57
C ASN A 218 -13.94 -24.40 1.29
N LEU A 219 -12.68 -23.96 1.22
CA LEU A 219 -11.55 -24.88 1.10
C LEU A 219 -11.39 -25.73 2.36
N GLN A 220 -11.59 -25.13 3.54
CA GLN A 220 -11.53 -25.85 4.82
C GLN A 220 -12.69 -26.83 4.99
N SER A 221 -13.89 -26.49 4.52
CA SER A 221 -15.02 -27.42 4.50
C SER A 221 -14.75 -28.60 3.56
N LEU A 222 -14.16 -28.34 2.39
CA LEU A 222 -13.75 -29.38 1.47
C LEU A 222 -12.64 -30.26 2.06
N GLN A 223 -11.65 -29.68 2.73
CA GLN A 223 -10.58 -30.43 3.41
C GLN A 223 -11.12 -31.37 4.49
N ARG A 224 -12.14 -30.96 5.24
CA ARG A 224 -12.78 -31.83 6.23
C ARG A 224 -13.65 -32.91 5.59
N ALA A 225 -14.31 -32.61 4.48
CA ALA A 225 -15.15 -33.58 3.77
C ALA A 225 -14.34 -34.60 2.95
N SER A 226 -13.10 -34.24 2.61
CA SER A 226 -12.13 -35.05 1.90
C SER A 226 -11.15 -35.59 2.94
N ASP A 227 -11.41 -36.76 3.53
CA ASP A 227 -10.50 -37.47 4.46
C ASP A 227 -9.10 -37.80 3.85
N GLU A 228 -8.77 -37.28 2.66
CA GLU A 228 -7.48 -37.39 2.02
C GLU A 228 -6.44 -36.42 2.62
N PRO A 229 -5.32 -36.90 3.18
CA PRO A 229 -4.21 -36.05 3.67
C PRO A 229 -3.43 -35.36 2.53
N SER A 230 -3.86 -35.55 1.27
CA SER A 230 -3.24 -34.99 0.07
C SER A 230 -3.67 -33.56 -0.23
N PHE A 231 -4.63 -33.01 0.52
CA PHE A 231 -5.18 -31.67 0.32
C PHE A 231 -5.09 -30.87 1.62
N ASN A 232 -4.34 -29.77 1.61
CA ASN A 232 -4.28 -28.87 2.77
C ASN A 232 -4.35 -27.40 2.33
N ALA A 233 -5.20 -26.62 3.01
CA ALA A 233 -5.38 -25.19 2.77
C ALA A 233 -5.03 -24.38 4.02
N GLU A 234 -4.12 -23.43 3.87
CA GLU A 234 -3.55 -22.66 4.98
C GLU A 234 -3.44 -21.17 4.61
N VAL A 235 -3.60 -20.30 5.62
CA VAL A 235 -3.44 -18.86 5.47
C VAL A 235 -2.01 -18.51 5.84
N VAL A 236 -1.31 -17.84 4.92
CA VAL A 236 0.09 -17.45 5.07
C VAL A 236 0.19 -15.93 5.12
N GLY A 237 0.91 -15.44 6.12
CA GLY A 237 1.20 -14.02 6.31
C GLY A 237 1.26 -13.65 7.80
N TYR A 238 1.70 -12.42 8.08
CA TYR A 238 1.84 -11.93 9.44
C TYR A 238 0.68 -11.01 9.84
N GLU A 239 0.25 -11.13 11.09
CA GLU A 239 -0.81 -10.27 11.65
C GLU A 239 -0.41 -8.79 11.64
N SER A 240 0.86 -8.49 11.93
CA SER A 240 1.39 -7.12 11.95
C SER A 240 1.30 -6.41 10.59
N GLU A 241 1.53 -7.13 9.50
CA GLU A 241 1.46 -6.58 8.14
C GLU A 241 0.00 -6.29 7.74
N ALA A 242 -0.92 -7.19 8.11
CA ALA A 242 -2.34 -7.01 7.83
C ALA A 242 -2.95 -5.82 8.61
N GLN A 243 -2.60 -5.69 9.90
CA GLN A 243 -3.00 -4.52 10.71
C GLN A 243 -2.42 -3.22 10.16
N MET A 244 -1.16 -3.24 9.71
CA MET A 244 -0.53 -2.07 9.11
C MET A 244 -1.25 -1.65 7.82
N GLN A 245 -1.65 -2.63 6.98
CA GLN A 245 -2.39 -2.34 5.75
C GLN A 245 -3.76 -1.71 6.04
N GLU A 246 -4.53 -2.23 7.01
CA GLU A 246 -5.79 -1.63 7.46
C GLU A 246 -5.60 -0.17 7.91
N LEU A 247 -4.55 0.11 8.69
CA LEU A 247 -4.21 1.46 9.12
C LEU A 247 -3.86 2.39 7.95
N THR A 248 -3.14 1.90 6.93
CA THR A 248 -2.89 2.68 5.70
C THR A 248 -4.15 2.93 4.88
N ASN A 249 -5.06 1.95 4.78
CA ASN A 249 -6.33 2.13 4.08
C ASN A 249 -7.21 3.17 4.78
N LEU A 250 -7.21 3.20 6.12
CA LEU A 250 -7.88 4.24 6.91
C LEU A 250 -7.25 5.63 6.72
N LYS A 251 -5.92 5.72 6.54
CA LYS A 251 -5.22 6.99 6.26
C LYS A 251 -5.52 7.56 4.88
N GLN A 252 -5.93 6.73 3.91
CA GLN A 252 -6.30 7.20 2.56
C GLN A 252 -7.70 7.83 2.50
N MET A 253 -8.50 7.72 3.57
CA MET A 253 -9.74 8.49 3.70
C MET A 253 -9.42 9.97 3.99
N PRO A 254 -9.90 10.93 3.17
CA PRO A 254 -9.50 12.34 3.27
C PRO A 254 -9.85 13.02 4.60
N THR A 255 -10.73 12.42 5.40
CA THR A 255 -11.17 12.93 6.71
C THR A 255 -10.18 12.65 7.85
N ALA A 256 -9.19 11.77 7.66
CA ALA A 256 -8.25 11.38 8.71
C ALA A 256 -6.82 11.88 8.42
N ARG A 257 -6.65 13.19 8.21
CA ARG A 257 -5.32 13.83 8.30
C ARG A 257 -4.84 13.79 9.76
N ARG A 258 -4.22 12.68 10.15
CA ARG A 258 -3.39 12.62 11.36
C ARG A 258 -2.06 13.26 11.01
N ASP A 259 -1.85 14.48 11.48
CA ASP A 259 -0.51 15.09 11.51
C ASP A 259 0.34 14.32 12.53
N TYR A 260 0.99 13.25 12.06
CA TYR A 260 2.17 12.73 12.73
C TYR A 260 3.30 13.75 12.56
N SER A 261 4.08 13.95 13.61
CA SER A 261 5.25 14.83 13.59
C SER A 261 6.17 14.51 12.40
N GLU A 262 6.76 15.53 11.78
CA GLU A 262 7.65 15.39 10.61
C GLU A 262 8.79 14.36 10.80
N LYS A 263 9.12 14.00 12.04
CA LYS A 263 10.12 12.98 12.38
C LYS A 263 9.69 11.55 12.04
N ASP A 264 8.40 11.22 12.12
CA ASP A 264 7.91 9.88 11.73
C ASP A 264 7.81 9.74 10.20
N ILE A 265 7.66 10.86 9.50
CA ILE A 265 7.62 10.94 8.04
C ILE A 265 9.01 10.68 7.45
N GLU A 266 10.08 11.10 8.13
CA GLU A 266 11.46 10.85 7.68
C GLU A 266 11.93 9.41 7.88
N LEU A 267 11.50 8.73 8.96
CA LEU A 267 11.83 7.32 9.19
C LEU A 267 11.17 6.39 8.15
N SER A 268 9.99 6.74 7.65
CA SER A 268 9.33 5.98 6.57
C SER A 268 9.87 6.34 5.18
N ARG A 269 10.32 7.58 4.93
CA ARG A 269 10.96 7.97 3.67
C ARG A 269 12.38 7.41 3.49
N LYS A 270 13.11 7.14 4.57
CA LYS A 270 14.49 6.63 4.49
C LYS A 270 14.61 5.13 4.20
N LEU A 271 13.49 4.40 4.09
CA LEU A 271 13.50 2.94 3.85
C LEU A 271 12.95 2.49 2.48
N THR A 272 12.44 3.39 1.63
CA THR A 272 11.99 3.03 0.27
C THR A 272 12.78 3.81 -0.78
N SER A 273 13.92 3.22 -1.15
CA SER A 273 14.61 3.53 -2.40
C SER A 273 13.65 3.35 -3.58
N VAL A 274 13.46 4.39 -4.39
CA VAL A 274 12.99 4.35 -5.80
C VAL A 274 12.03 3.19 -6.13
N GLU A 275 10.82 3.20 -5.55
CA GLU A 275 9.76 2.28 -5.99
C GLU A 275 8.91 2.96 -7.06
N ASN A 276 8.65 2.25 -8.17
CA ASN A 276 7.79 2.79 -9.22
C ASN A 276 6.38 3.06 -8.66
N PRO A 277 5.65 4.06 -9.16
CA PRO A 277 4.27 4.31 -8.74
C PRO A 277 3.35 3.09 -8.94
N LEU A 278 3.67 2.22 -9.91
CA LEU A 278 2.99 0.94 -10.12
C LEU A 278 3.21 -0.05 -8.97
N ASP A 279 4.44 -0.15 -8.43
CA ASP A 279 4.77 -1.08 -7.34
C ASP A 279 3.94 -0.71 -6.09
N LYS A 280 3.84 0.58 -5.78
CA LYS A 280 3.04 1.06 -4.65
C LYS A 280 1.53 0.86 -4.84
N ALA A 281 1.05 0.92 -6.08
CA ALA A 281 -0.36 0.79 -6.41
C ALA A 281 -0.81 -0.68 -6.47
N LEU A 282 -0.09 -1.55 -7.18
CA LEU A 282 -0.44 -2.96 -7.40
C LEU A 282 0.18 -3.91 -6.37
N ASN A 283 0.32 -3.50 -5.12
CA ASN A 283 0.74 -4.43 -4.08
C ASN A 283 -0.41 -5.38 -3.71
N PRO A 284 -0.15 -6.71 -3.66
CA PRO A 284 -1.14 -7.66 -3.18
C PRO A 284 -1.37 -7.46 -1.68
N HIS A 285 -2.52 -7.95 -1.21
CA HIS A 285 -2.79 -8.09 0.21
C HIS A 285 -1.71 -8.99 0.87
N PRO A 286 -1.19 -8.64 2.07
CA PRO A 286 -0.09 -9.34 2.73
C PRO A 286 -0.48 -10.78 3.11
N LEU A 287 -1.75 -10.97 3.49
CA LEU A 287 -2.29 -12.31 3.71
C LEU A 287 -2.71 -12.95 2.38
N HIS A 288 -2.26 -14.18 2.17
CA HIS A 288 -2.60 -14.99 1.01
C HIS A 288 -2.92 -16.43 1.44
N ILE A 289 -3.62 -17.16 0.56
CA ILE A 289 -3.99 -18.56 0.83
C ILE A 289 -3.03 -19.46 0.07
N ARG A 290 -2.48 -20.45 0.77
CA ARG A 290 -1.67 -21.51 0.20
C ARG A 290 -2.49 -22.80 0.19
N VAL A 291 -2.71 -23.35 -1.00
CA VAL A 291 -3.35 -24.67 -1.18
C VAL A 291 -2.30 -25.66 -1.65
N THR A 292 -2.14 -26.76 -0.93
CA THR A 292 -1.18 -27.82 -1.24
C THR A 292 -1.91 -29.07 -1.70
N LEU A 293 -1.44 -29.65 -2.80
CA LEU A 293 -1.98 -30.84 -3.45
C LEU A 293 -0.86 -31.89 -3.62
N GLY A 294 -0.98 -33.02 -2.95
CA GLY A 294 -0.02 -34.13 -3.02
C GLY A 294 0.30 -34.74 -1.65
N ALA A 295 0.77 -35.98 -1.63
CA ALA A 295 1.18 -36.64 -0.39
C ALA A 295 2.52 -36.08 0.13
N SER A 296 2.75 -36.16 1.44
CA SER A 296 4.04 -35.79 2.04
C SER A 296 5.14 -36.73 1.53
N GLY A 297 6.24 -36.17 0.99
CA GLY A 297 7.38 -36.92 0.46
C GLY A 297 7.38 -37.19 -1.06
N SER A 298 6.36 -36.74 -1.80
CA SER A 298 6.33 -36.75 -3.26
C SER A 298 6.28 -35.32 -3.84
N ILE A 299 6.24 -35.19 -5.17
CA ILE A 299 6.10 -33.90 -5.85
C ILE A 299 4.74 -33.31 -5.51
N GLN A 300 4.72 -32.14 -4.87
CA GLN A 300 3.50 -31.43 -4.48
C GLN A 300 3.26 -30.20 -5.35
N LEU A 301 1.99 -29.95 -5.68
CA LEU A 301 1.54 -28.72 -6.32
C LEU A 301 1.06 -27.74 -5.25
N VAL A 302 1.68 -26.58 -5.18
CA VAL A 302 1.36 -25.50 -4.26
C VAL A 302 0.73 -24.35 -5.05
N LEU A 303 -0.50 -23.97 -4.72
CA LEU A 303 -1.19 -22.84 -5.31
C LEU A 303 -1.17 -21.68 -4.33
N LEU A 304 -0.53 -20.58 -4.71
CA LEU A 304 -0.52 -19.34 -3.95
C LEU A 304 -1.60 -18.41 -4.50
N ILE A 305 -2.65 -18.19 -3.71
CA ILE A 305 -3.80 -17.36 -4.07
C ILE A 305 -3.72 -16.02 -3.36
N ARG A 306 -3.57 -14.94 -4.11
CA ARG A 306 -3.42 -13.56 -3.61
C ARG A 306 -4.60 -12.70 -4.01
N TYR A 307 -4.89 -11.68 -3.22
CA TYR A 307 -5.92 -10.68 -3.52
C TYR A 307 -5.30 -9.32 -3.80
N PHE A 308 -5.83 -8.61 -4.79
CA PHE A 308 -5.40 -7.27 -5.15
C PHE A 308 -6.55 -6.30 -4.91
N ASP A 309 -6.39 -5.41 -3.92
CA ASP A 309 -7.45 -4.47 -3.52
C ASP A 309 -7.81 -3.49 -4.66
N LEU A 310 -6.81 -3.02 -5.42
CA LEU A 310 -7.05 -2.11 -6.55
C LEU A 310 -7.78 -2.79 -7.70
N LEU A 311 -7.37 -4.00 -8.05
CA LEU A 311 -7.98 -4.75 -9.13
C LEU A 311 -9.31 -5.37 -8.70
N LYS A 312 -9.56 -5.52 -7.39
CA LYS A 312 -10.67 -6.26 -6.79
C LYS A 312 -10.71 -7.74 -7.23
N CYS A 313 -9.59 -8.29 -7.69
CA CYS A 313 -9.47 -9.66 -8.18
C CYS A 313 -8.59 -10.53 -7.29
N THR A 314 -8.79 -11.84 -7.42
CA THR A 314 -7.85 -12.85 -6.93
C THR A 314 -6.96 -13.37 -8.05
N THR A 315 -5.72 -13.70 -7.73
CA THR A 315 -4.76 -14.30 -8.67
C THR A 315 -4.24 -15.59 -8.10
N VAL A 316 -3.83 -16.52 -8.96
CA VAL A 316 -3.21 -17.78 -8.54
C VAL A 316 -1.87 -17.97 -9.22
N TRP A 317 -0.86 -18.29 -8.41
CA TRP A 317 0.46 -18.69 -8.85
C TRP A 317 0.74 -20.15 -8.50
N PRO A 318 0.90 -21.04 -9.48
CA PRO A 318 1.27 -22.43 -9.23
C PRO A 318 2.79 -22.57 -9.02
N GLN A 319 3.17 -23.24 -7.94
CA GLN A 319 4.55 -23.55 -7.59
C GLN A 319 4.70 -25.06 -7.35
N LEU A 320 5.84 -25.61 -7.76
CA LEU A 320 6.22 -27.00 -7.49
C LEU A 320 7.02 -27.07 -6.18
N SER A 321 6.59 -27.89 -5.23
CA SER A 321 7.39 -28.26 -4.06
C SER A 321 7.90 -29.69 -4.27
N VAL A 322 9.23 -29.85 -4.22
CA VAL A 322 9.89 -31.15 -4.36
C VAL A 322 10.82 -31.32 -3.17
N SER A 323 10.68 -32.42 -2.44
CA SER A 323 11.52 -32.74 -1.27
C SER A 323 12.92 -33.23 -1.63
N ASN A 324 13.16 -33.62 -2.89
CA ASN A 324 14.43 -34.16 -3.37
C ASN A 324 15.11 -33.21 -4.37
N ASN A 325 16.41 -32.95 -4.16
CA ASN A 325 17.27 -32.08 -4.97
C ASN A 325 17.63 -32.65 -6.36
N THR A 326 16.66 -33.13 -7.13
CA THR A 326 16.89 -33.49 -8.54
C THR A 326 16.63 -32.29 -9.43
N ASN A 327 17.63 -31.88 -10.22
CA ASN A 327 17.55 -30.75 -11.15
C ASN A 327 16.41 -30.97 -12.17
N HIS A 328 15.28 -30.28 -11.98
CA HIS A 328 14.08 -30.37 -12.81
C HIS A 328 13.93 -29.16 -13.76
N GLN A 329 15.04 -28.61 -14.26
CA GLN A 329 15.05 -27.37 -15.05
C GLN A 329 14.14 -27.38 -16.30
N GLY A 330 13.74 -28.55 -16.81
CA GLY A 330 12.77 -28.66 -17.93
C GLY A 330 11.29 -28.75 -17.53
N ASP A 331 10.97 -29.04 -16.26
CA ASP A 331 9.59 -29.27 -15.79
C ASP A 331 8.88 -27.97 -15.34
N THR A 332 9.63 -26.90 -15.05
CA THR A 332 9.12 -25.66 -14.46
C THR A 332 8.18 -24.88 -15.40
N ASN A 333 8.50 -24.84 -16.69
CA ASN A 333 7.69 -24.12 -17.68
C ASN A 333 6.26 -24.67 -17.78
N PHE A 334 6.07 -25.97 -17.60
CA PHE A 334 4.73 -26.57 -17.66
C PHE A 334 3.84 -26.20 -16.47
N VAL A 335 4.41 -25.99 -15.29
CA VAL A 335 3.64 -25.72 -14.06
C VAL A 335 2.88 -24.41 -14.19
N GLN A 336 3.49 -23.39 -14.80
CA GLN A 336 2.85 -22.09 -15.06
C GLN A 336 1.66 -22.19 -16.05
N HIS A 337 1.66 -23.20 -16.92
CA HIS A 337 0.59 -23.44 -17.88
C HIS A 337 -0.44 -24.48 -17.41
N LEU A 338 -0.21 -25.15 -16.28
CA LEU A 338 -1.07 -26.21 -15.75
C LEU A 338 -2.51 -25.73 -15.53
N LEU A 339 -2.67 -24.51 -15.06
CA LEU A 339 -3.98 -23.92 -14.75
C LEU A 339 -4.66 -23.28 -15.97
N ARG A 340 -3.94 -23.12 -17.09
CA ARG A 340 -4.51 -22.58 -18.34
C ARG A 340 -5.41 -23.62 -19.00
N HIS A 341 -6.52 -23.19 -19.60
CA HIS A 341 -7.50 -24.09 -20.24
C HIS A 341 -8.17 -25.10 -19.29
N LEU A 342 -8.32 -24.78 -18.00
CA LEU A 342 -9.15 -25.60 -17.11
C LEU A 342 -10.62 -25.57 -17.56
N PHE A 343 -11.05 -24.42 -18.09
CA PHE A 343 -12.33 -24.19 -18.75
C PHE A 343 -12.10 -23.64 -20.16
N ALA A 344 -13.11 -23.77 -21.02
CA ALA A 344 -13.07 -23.20 -22.36
C ALA A 344 -12.97 -21.67 -22.26
N ASN A 345 -12.09 -21.06 -23.07
CA ASN A 345 -11.87 -19.61 -23.19
C ASN A 345 -11.34 -18.89 -21.94
N ASP A 346 -10.87 -19.62 -20.91
CA ASP A 346 -10.24 -19.02 -19.71
C ASP A 346 -8.72 -19.18 -19.74
N LEU A 347 -8.05 -18.22 -20.38
CA LEU A 347 -6.59 -18.18 -20.55
C LEU A 347 -5.89 -17.42 -19.42
N GLY A 348 -6.61 -16.57 -18.69
CA GLY A 348 -6.04 -15.67 -17.69
C GLY A 348 -5.19 -14.54 -18.28
N ASN A 349 -5.46 -14.15 -19.53
CA ASN A 349 -4.80 -13.03 -20.22
C ASN A 349 -5.62 -11.73 -20.16
N GLU A 350 -6.74 -11.73 -19.44
CA GLU A 350 -7.63 -10.59 -19.24
C GLU A 350 -7.98 -10.53 -17.76
N ILE A 351 -8.34 -9.34 -17.25
CA ILE A 351 -8.81 -9.18 -15.87
C ILE A 351 -10.34 -9.32 -15.89
N PRO A 352 -10.91 -10.40 -15.33
CA PRO A 352 -12.31 -10.77 -15.55
C PRO A 352 -13.25 -10.02 -14.59
N ILE A 353 -13.14 -8.70 -14.49
CA ILE A 353 -13.95 -7.88 -13.58
C ILE A 353 -14.80 -6.88 -14.36
N PRO A 354 -16.13 -6.87 -14.16
CA PRO A 354 -17.00 -5.90 -14.81
C PRO A 354 -16.59 -4.47 -14.48
N GLY A 355 -16.40 -3.63 -15.49
CA GLY A 355 -16.15 -2.20 -15.31
C GLY A 355 -14.74 -1.84 -14.84
N ILE A 356 -13.81 -2.81 -14.73
CA ILE A 356 -12.43 -2.54 -14.27
C ILE A 356 -11.69 -1.52 -15.15
N GLN A 357 -12.04 -1.46 -16.44
CA GLN A 357 -11.47 -0.49 -17.38
C GLN A 357 -11.69 0.95 -16.92
N TYR A 358 -12.87 1.27 -16.37
CA TYR A 358 -13.17 2.61 -15.85
C TYR A 358 -12.40 2.90 -14.55
N ASP A 359 -12.34 1.91 -13.65
CA ASP A 359 -11.59 2.03 -12.39
C ASP A 359 -10.09 2.25 -12.63
N LEU A 360 -9.52 1.62 -13.68
CA LEU A 360 -8.12 1.78 -14.07
C LEU A 360 -7.85 3.08 -14.84
N GLN A 361 -8.77 3.52 -15.70
CA GLN A 361 -8.68 4.82 -16.40
C GLN A 361 -8.60 5.98 -15.42
N ASN A 362 -9.34 5.93 -14.30
CA ASN A 362 -9.27 6.95 -13.25
C ASN A 362 -7.88 7.06 -12.58
N LYS A 363 -6.97 6.11 -12.83
CA LYS A 363 -5.62 6.04 -12.25
C LYS A 363 -4.51 6.05 -13.31
N ASP A 364 -4.82 6.38 -14.56
CA ASP A 364 -3.90 6.36 -15.70
C ASP A 364 -3.22 4.99 -15.94
N LEU A 365 -3.89 3.89 -15.58
CA LEU A 365 -3.40 2.52 -15.76
C LEU A 365 -4.18 1.81 -16.86
N THR A 366 -3.49 0.98 -17.65
CA THR A 366 -4.16 0.07 -18.61
C THR A 366 -4.18 -1.37 -18.08
N PRO A 367 -5.19 -2.18 -18.45
CA PRO A 367 -5.26 -3.58 -18.02
C PRO A 367 -4.07 -4.39 -18.52
N GLU A 368 -3.51 -4.09 -19.70
CA GLU A 368 -2.33 -4.79 -20.24
C GLU A 368 -1.07 -4.49 -19.41
N GLN A 369 -0.91 -3.25 -18.95
CA GLN A 369 0.20 -2.88 -18.05
C GLN A 369 0.08 -3.63 -16.72
N CYS A 370 -1.13 -3.75 -16.17
CA CYS A 370 -1.38 -4.50 -14.95
C CYS A 370 -1.03 -6.00 -15.11
N ILE A 371 -1.41 -6.61 -16.24
CA ILE A 371 -1.10 -8.02 -16.52
C ILE A 371 0.41 -8.22 -16.67
N ARG A 372 1.11 -7.35 -17.41
CA ARG A 372 2.57 -7.40 -17.54
C ARG A 372 3.28 -7.25 -16.20
N TYR A 373 2.74 -6.44 -15.30
CA TYR A 373 3.25 -6.29 -13.93
C TYR A 373 3.05 -7.57 -13.10
N LEU A 374 1.88 -8.20 -13.20
CA LEU A 374 1.61 -9.48 -12.52
C LEU A 374 2.54 -10.59 -13.02
N GLU A 375 2.82 -10.62 -14.33
CA GLU A 375 3.74 -11.59 -14.94
C GLU A 375 5.21 -11.32 -14.57
N SER A 376 5.65 -10.06 -14.48
CA SER A 376 7.06 -9.74 -14.15
C SER A 376 7.43 -10.01 -12.69
N LYS A 377 6.45 -10.02 -11.78
CA LYS A 377 6.63 -10.24 -10.34
C LYS A 377 6.20 -11.63 -9.87
N ASP A 378 5.86 -12.54 -10.79
CA ASP A 378 5.37 -13.90 -10.48
C ASP A 378 4.13 -13.90 -9.55
N PHE A 379 3.26 -12.88 -9.69
CA PHE A 379 2.02 -12.82 -8.92
C PHE A 379 0.91 -13.73 -9.45
N GLY A 380 1.10 -14.28 -10.65
CA GLY A 380 0.20 -15.22 -11.29
C GLY A 380 -0.95 -14.58 -12.05
N LYS A 381 -1.94 -15.39 -12.41
CA LYS A 381 -3.00 -15.00 -13.36
C LYS A 381 -4.36 -14.93 -12.68
N ALA A 382 -5.20 -14.00 -13.16
CA ALA A 382 -6.58 -13.83 -12.73
C ALA A 382 -7.51 -14.64 -13.64
N TYR A 383 -7.87 -15.85 -13.23
CA TYR A 383 -8.80 -16.71 -13.99
C TYR A 383 -10.26 -16.44 -13.60
N CYS A 384 -11.20 -16.64 -14.54
CA CYS A 384 -12.64 -16.54 -14.26
C CYS A 384 -13.09 -17.61 -13.26
N TRP A 385 -12.58 -18.84 -13.39
CA TRP A 385 -12.91 -19.92 -12.45
C TRP A 385 -12.48 -19.62 -11.02
N LEU A 386 -11.38 -18.90 -10.83
CA LEU A 386 -10.86 -18.55 -9.50
C LEU A 386 -11.73 -17.48 -8.84
N GLN A 387 -12.13 -16.45 -9.59
CA GLN A 387 -13.07 -15.43 -9.09
C GLN A 387 -14.41 -16.07 -8.69
N SER A 388 -14.88 -17.05 -9.49
CA SER A 388 -16.10 -17.80 -9.20
C SER A 388 -16.00 -18.57 -7.87
N MET A 389 -14.83 -19.11 -7.52
CA MET A 389 -14.61 -19.74 -6.20
C MET A 389 -14.66 -18.73 -5.04
N CYS A 390 -14.34 -17.46 -5.30
CA CYS A 390 -14.31 -16.38 -4.33
C CYS A 390 -15.63 -15.58 -4.26
N SER A 391 -16.67 -16.01 -4.98
CA SER A 391 -17.94 -15.29 -5.11
C SER A 391 -17.79 -13.88 -5.72
N ILE A 392 -16.76 -13.66 -6.54
CA ILE A 392 -16.54 -12.41 -7.28
C ILE A 392 -17.27 -12.52 -8.63
N PRO A 393 -18.11 -11.54 -9.02
CA PRO A 393 -18.76 -11.55 -10.32
C PRO A 393 -17.75 -11.36 -11.45
N THR A 394 -17.88 -12.17 -12.51
CA THR A 394 -16.99 -12.12 -13.67
C THR A 394 -17.72 -11.78 -14.95
N VAL A 395 -16.96 -11.27 -15.91
CA VAL A 395 -17.38 -11.12 -17.31
C VAL A 395 -16.47 -11.99 -18.15
N ASP A 396 -17.05 -12.95 -18.88
CA ASP A 396 -16.28 -13.78 -19.82
C ASP A 396 -15.89 -12.97 -21.07
N SER A 397 -14.97 -13.49 -21.89
CA SER A 397 -14.55 -12.88 -23.17
C SER A 397 -15.69 -12.66 -24.18
N SER A 398 -16.86 -13.30 -23.97
CA SER A 398 -18.10 -13.07 -24.71
C SER A 398 -19.02 -12.00 -24.08
N MET A 399 -18.52 -11.21 -23.12
CA MET A 399 -19.26 -10.20 -22.35
C MET A 399 -20.46 -10.74 -21.55
N LEU A 400 -20.46 -12.05 -21.25
CA LEU A 400 -21.49 -12.67 -20.43
C LEU A 400 -21.16 -12.49 -18.95
N TYR A 401 -22.08 -11.87 -18.21
CA TYR A 401 -22.01 -11.78 -16.76
C TYR A 401 -22.27 -13.15 -16.14
N LYS A 402 -21.32 -13.61 -15.30
CA LYS A 402 -21.44 -14.83 -14.52
C LYS A 402 -21.24 -14.54 -13.05
N HIS A 403 -22.18 -15.03 -12.24
CA HIS A 403 -22.09 -14.98 -10.80
C HIS A 403 -22.52 -16.32 -10.22
N GLU A 404 -21.55 -17.16 -9.91
CA GLU A 404 -21.78 -18.50 -9.36
C GLU A 404 -22.03 -18.40 -7.86
N LEU A 405 -23.26 -18.70 -7.44
CA LEU A 405 -23.64 -18.71 -6.02
C LEU A 405 -23.46 -20.09 -5.38
N ASN A 406 -23.37 -21.16 -6.17
CA ASN A 406 -23.17 -22.52 -5.67
C ASN A 406 -21.68 -22.87 -5.54
N LEU A 407 -21.05 -22.22 -4.56
CA LEU A 407 -19.61 -22.30 -4.33
C LEU A 407 -19.14 -23.73 -4.05
N ASN A 408 -19.92 -24.53 -3.30
CA ASN A 408 -19.53 -25.88 -2.92
C ASN A 408 -19.43 -26.84 -4.13
N LYS A 409 -20.41 -26.79 -5.04
CA LYS A 409 -20.40 -27.63 -6.24
C LYS A 409 -19.27 -27.21 -7.19
N SER A 410 -19.19 -25.91 -7.46
CA SER A 410 -18.17 -25.33 -8.34
C SER A 410 -16.75 -25.61 -7.82
N MET A 411 -16.50 -25.39 -6.52
CA MET A 411 -15.20 -25.66 -5.89
C MET A 411 -14.79 -27.12 -5.98
N ARG A 412 -15.69 -28.07 -5.70
CA ARG A 412 -15.41 -29.51 -5.81
C ARG A 412 -15.06 -29.90 -7.24
N GLU A 413 -15.80 -29.38 -8.22
CA GLU A 413 -15.56 -29.66 -9.64
C GLU A 413 -14.23 -29.07 -10.11
N ILE A 414 -13.91 -27.83 -9.74
CA ILE A 414 -12.65 -27.15 -10.05
C ILE A 414 -11.47 -27.91 -9.46
N ILE A 415 -11.52 -28.23 -8.16
CA ILE A 415 -10.43 -28.97 -7.50
C ILE A 415 -10.30 -30.38 -8.08
N ALA A 416 -11.39 -31.05 -8.43
CA ALA A 416 -11.34 -32.34 -9.12
C ALA A 416 -10.68 -32.22 -10.51
N ARG A 417 -10.97 -31.17 -11.27
CA ARG A 417 -10.31 -30.91 -12.56
C ARG A 417 -8.82 -30.61 -12.38
N ILE A 418 -8.46 -29.79 -11.40
CA ILE A 418 -7.05 -29.50 -11.06
C ILE A 418 -6.32 -30.79 -10.66
N LYS A 419 -6.89 -31.59 -9.74
CA LYS A 419 -6.32 -32.89 -9.34
C LYS A 419 -6.16 -33.85 -10.52
N ARG A 420 -7.16 -33.98 -11.40
CA ARG A 420 -7.08 -34.83 -12.61
C ARG A 420 -5.95 -34.38 -13.54
N ARG A 421 -5.86 -33.08 -13.80
CA ARG A 421 -4.83 -32.52 -14.68
C ARG A 421 -3.44 -32.63 -14.08
N TRP A 422 -3.32 -32.35 -12.78
CA TRP A 422 -2.08 -32.54 -12.02
C TRP A 422 -1.61 -34.00 -12.07
N ASN A 423 -2.50 -34.96 -11.84
CA ASN A 423 -2.16 -36.38 -11.90
C ASN A 423 -1.75 -36.83 -13.31
N ALA A 424 -2.46 -36.37 -14.35
CA ALA A 424 -2.09 -36.65 -15.73
C ALA A 424 -0.70 -36.07 -16.07
N TRP A 425 -0.42 -34.85 -15.62
CA TRP A 425 0.87 -34.21 -15.78
C TRP A 425 1.98 -34.94 -15.02
N LEU A 426 1.75 -35.33 -13.77
CA LEU A 426 2.72 -36.07 -12.96
C LEU A 426 3.11 -37.39 -13.64
N LYS A 427 2.11 -38.11 -14.18
CA LYS A 427 2.33 -39.34 -14.95
C LYS A 427 3.06 -39.09 -16.27
N LEU A 428 2.80 -37.97 -16.94
CA LEU A 428 3.51 -37.59 -18.16
C LEU A 428 4.97 -37.20 -17.88
N SER A 429 5.24 -36.41 -16.83
CA SER A 429 6.60 -36.08 -16.41
C SER A 429 7.38 -37.32 -15.98
N GLN A 430 6.75 -38.24 -15.23
CA GLN A 430 7.32 -39.57 -14.94
C GLN A 430 7.67 -40.34 -16.23
N GLN A 431 6.78 -40.34 -17.22
CA GLN A 431 7.02 -41.00 -18.50
C GLN A 431 8.22 -40.41 -19.25
N ILE A 432 8.28 -39.08 -19.35
CA ILE A 432 9.38 -38.36 -20.01
C ILE A 432 10.71 -38.62 -19.30
N ARG A 433 10.72 -38.59 -17.96
CA ARG A 433 11.92 -38.92 -17.17
C ARG A 433 12.40 -40.35 -17.43
N GLY A 434 11.48 -41.32 -17.46
CA GLY A 434 11.82 -42.70 -17.81
C GLY A 434 12.40 -42.83 -19.23
N LEU A 435 11.88 -42.07 -20.21
CA LEU A 435 12.41 -42.04 -21.58
C LEU A 435 13.81 -41.46 -21.66
N THR A 436 14.04 -40.35 -20.96
CA THR A 436 15.35 -39.67 -20.93
C THR A 436 16.41 -40.53 -20.26
N ASN A 437 16.09 -41.17 -19.13
CA ASN A 437 17.03 -41.98 -18.36
C ASN A 437 17.20 -43.40 -18.93
N LYS A 438 16.40 -43.80 -19.92
CA LYS A 438 16.32 -45.16 -20.45
C LYS A 438 15.91 -46.22 -19.40
N ASP A 439 15.31 -45.79 -18.29
CA ASP A 439 14.75 -46.65 -17.24
C ASP A 439 13.41 -47.29 -17.66
N ILE A 440 13.29 -47.67 -18.93
CA ILE A 440 12.08 -48.29 -19.47
C ILE A 440 12.34 -49.77 -19.60
N ASP A 441 11.82 -50.52 -18.63
CA ASP A 441 11.67 -51.94 -18.81
C ASP A 441 10.47 -52.18 -19.75
N LEU A 442 10.76 -52.19 -21.06
CA LEU A 442 9.79 -52.42 -22.14
C LEU A 442 9.05 -53.76 -21.98
N PHE A 443 9.55 -54.68 -21.13
CA PHE A 443 8.94 -55.97 -20.83
C PHE A 443 7.91 -55.93 -19.69
N THR A 444 7.98 -54.96 -18.77
CA THR A 444 7.07 -54.89 -17.59
C THR A 444 5.78 -54.11 -17.84
N LEU A 445 5.69 -53.39 -18.97
CA LEU A 445 4.44 -52.77 -19.46
C LEU A 445 3.49 -53.82 -20.06
N LYS A 446 3.09 -54.80 -19.24
CA LYS A 446 2.09 -55.83 -19.55
C LYS A 446 0.65 -55.31 -19.56
N GLU A 447 0.43 -54.06 -19.94
CA GLU A 447 -0.94 -53.63 -20.22
C GLU A 447 -1.29 -53.98 -21.65
N ASN A 448 -1.83 -55.19 -21.74
CA ASN A 448 -2.70 -55.71 -22.77
C ASN A 448 -2.27 -55.38 -24.21
N VAL A 449 -1.87 -56.46 -24.91
CA VAL A 449 -2.10 -56.67 -26.37
C VAL A 449 -0.82 -56.60 -27.24
N TYR A 450 0.28 -57.25 -26.84
CA TYR A 450 1.41 -57.55 -27.75
C TYR A 450 2.07 -58.92 -27.46
N PRO A 451 2.47 -59.73 -28.47
CA PRO A 451 3.23 -60.94 -28.30
C PRO A 451 4.68 -60.75 -28.80
N ALA A 452 5.63 -61.21 -27.99
CA ALA A 452 7.04 -61.48 -28.33
C ALA A 452 7.90 -60.31 -28.86
N ALA A 453 8.81 -59.85 -27.98
CA ALA A 453 10.05 -59.10 -28.22
C ALA A 453 10.03 -58.02 -29.32
N LEU A 454 10.03 -56.74 -28.95
CA LEU A 454 10.29 -55.64 -29.89
C LEU A 454 11.71 -55.78 -30.46
N SER A 455 11.84 -55.65 -31.78
CA SER A 455 13.13 -55.85 -32.47
C SER A 455 13.86 -54.51 -32.64
N CYS A 456 13.12 -53.42 -32.64
CA CYS A 456 13.64 -52.05 -32.58
C CYS A 456 13.95 -51.60 -31.15
N SER A 457 15.02 -50.83 -30.98
CA SER A 457 15.42 -50.23 -29.69
C SER A 457 15.36 -48.70 -29.72
N LEU A 458 14.91 -48.08 -28.62
CA LEU A 458 14.97 -46.64 -28.42
C LEU A 458 16.39 -46.24 -27.99
N VAL A 459 17.12 -45.54 -28.85
CA VAL A 459 18.53 -45.18 -28.64
C VAL A 459 18.67 -43.82 -27.95
N GLN A 460 17.79 -42.87 -28.27
CA GLN A 460 17.90 -41.49 -27.80
C GLN A 460 16.52 -40.88 -27.59
N TRP A 461 16.37 -40.11 -26.50
CA TRP A 461 15.26 -39.21 -26.23
C TRP A 461 15.84 -37.87 -25.74
N THR A 462 15.68 -36.81 -26.53
CA THR A 462 16.23 -35.48 -26.19
C THR A 462 15.20 -34.38 -26.40
N ALA A 463 15.15 -33.42 -25.48
CA ALA A 463 14.41 -32.18 -25.70
C ALA A 463 15.08 -31.37 -26.81
N ILE A 464 14.28 -30.78 -27.70
CA ILE A 464 14.75 -29.95 -28.82
C ILE A 464 14.03 -28.60 -28.80
N THR A 465 14.65 -27.58 -29.38
CA THR A 465 14.01 -26.25 -29.46
C THR A 465 12.91 -26.23 -30.53
N LEU A 466 12.04 -25.21 -30.47
CA LEU A 466 11.02 -25.02 -31.49
C LEU A 466 11.65 -24.80 -32.88
N GLU A 467 12.76 -24.06 -32.94
CA GLU A 467 13.49 -23.78 -34.18
C GLU A 467 14.05 -25.06 -34.81
N GLU A 468 14.65 -25.94 -34.00
CA GLU A 468 15.13 -27.26 -34.45
C GLU A 468 13.99 -28.15 -34.95
N PHE A 469 12.84 -28.12 -34.26
CA PHE A 469 11.65 -28.86 -34.68
C PHE A 469 11.10 -28.36 -36.02
N LEU A 470 11.05 -27.04 -36.22
CA LEU A 470 10.57 -26.41 -37.45
C LEU A 470 11.53 -26.65 -38.62
N ALA A 471 12.83 -26.54 -38.41
CA ALA A 471 13.83 -26.78 -39.45
C ALA A 471 13.76 -28.20 -40.05
N GLN A 472 13.31 -29.18 -39.26
CA GLN A 472 13.20 -30.57 -39.71
C GLN A 472 11.83 -30.95 -40.28
N ASN A 473 10.78 -30.16 -39.99
CA ASN A 473 9.38 -30.48 -40.29
C ASN A 473 8.61 -29.34 -41.00
N SER A 474 9.33 -28.37 -41.58
CA SER A 474 8.79 -27.16 -42.22
C SER A 474 7.67 -27.45 -43.23
N ASP A 475 7.75 -28.60 -43.90
CA ASP A 475 6.87 -28.92 -45.01
C ASP A 475 5.61 -29.68 -44.54
N VAL A 476 5.64 -30.32 -43.36
CA VAL A 476 4.61 -31.28 -42.90
C VAL A 476 3.47 -30.61 -42.13
N LEU A 477 3.75 -29.50 -41.44
CA LEU A 477 2.75 -28.78 -40.65
C LEU A 477 2.66 -27.31 -41.08
N ASN A 478 1.50 -26.92 -41.61
CA ASN A 478 1.07 -25.51 -41.63
C ASN A 478 0.75 -25.10 -40.19
N ILE A 479 1.79 -24.82 -39.40
CA ILE A 479 1.64 -24.33 -38.02
C ILE A 479 1.32 -22.85 -38.15
N SER A 480 0.05 -22.47 -37.96
CA SER A 480 -0.24 -21.07 -37.67
C SER A 480 0.47 -20.71 -36.36
N PRO A 481 1.19 -19.58 -36.32
CA PRO A 481 1.73 -19.09 -35.07
C PRO A 481 0.54 -18.67 -34.19
N ASP A 482 0.28 -19.48 -33.17
CA ASP A 482 -0.25 -19.03 -31.87
C ASP A 482 -1.71 -18.55 -31.77
N ASP A 483 -2.67 -19.28 -32.35
CA ASP A 483 -4.08 -18.83 -32.34
C ASP A 483 -4.85 -19.17 -31.04
N LYS A 484 -4.23 -19.82 -30.04
CA LYS A 484 -4.91 -20.27 -28.80
C LYS A 484 -4.12 -20.13 -27.50
N GLY A 485 -2.90 -19.56 -27.52
CA GLY A 485 -2.06 -19.44 -26.31
C GLY A 485 -1.57 -20.78 -25.73
N ILE A 486 -1.52 -21.83 -26.56
CA ILE A 486 -1.02 -23.17 -26.20
C ILE A 486 0.47 -23.21 -26.51
N THR A 487 1.28 -23.35 -25.47
CA THR A 487 2.72 -23.62 -25.59
C THR A 487 2.96 -25.10 -25.82
N TYR A 488 4.02 -25.43 -26.57
CA TYR A 488 4.35 -26.80 -26.90
C TYR A 488 5.81 -27.09 -26.60
N ASN A 489 6.07 -28.24 -26.00
CA ASN A 489 7.43 -28.74 -25.83
C ASN A 489 7.71 -29.79 -26.89
N SER A 490 8.88 -29.67 -27.50
CA SER A 490 9.33 -30.51 -28.59
C SER A 490 10.39 -31.48 -28.09
N TYR A 491 10.26 -32.74 -28.49
CA TYR A 491 11.20 -33.81 -28.19
C TYR A 491 11.58 -34.55 -29.49
N ARG A 492 12.78 -35.10 -29.51
CA ARG A 492 13.27 -35.98 -30.56
C ARG A 492 13.56 -37.35 -29.96
N ALA A 493 12.95 -38.38 -30.54
CA ALA A 493 13.26 -39.77 -30.25
C ALA A 493 13.94 -40.42 -31.44
N VAL A 494 14.92 -41.30 -31.20
CA VAL A 494 15.61 -42.06 -32.25
C VAL A 494 15.47 -43.54 -31.97
N ILE A 495 14.85 -44.25 -32.91
CA ILE A 495 14.60 -45.70 -32.85
C ILE A 495 15.42 -46.38 -33.95
N VAL A 496 16.12 -47.47 -33.62
CA VAL A 496 17.03 -48.17 -34.54
C VAL A 496 16.77 -49.67 -34.55
N ARG A 497 16.84 -50.27 -35.76
CA ARG A 497 16.92 -51.72 -36.00
C ARG A 497 17.83 -51.97 -37.19
N GLY A 498 18.96 -52.66 -36.98
CA GLY A 498 19.95 -52.90 -38.05
C GLY A 498 20.50 -51.60 -38.64
N SER A 499 20.46 -51.47 -39.97
CA SER A 499 20.87 -50.23 -40.67
C SER A 499 19.77 -49.15 -40.71
N ALA A 500 18.53 -49.49 -40.38
CA ALA A 500 17.40 -48.58 -40.46
C ALA A 500 17.27 -47.72 -39.18
N LYS A 501 17.17 -46.41 -39.39
CA LYS A 501 16.99 -45.41 -38.32
C LYS A 501 15.70 -44.64 -38.51
N MET A 502 14.84 -44.62 -37.50
CA MET A 502 13.65 -43.77 -37.46
C MET A 502 13.84 -42.64 -36.46
N GLU A 503 13.66 -41.41 -36.94
CA GLU A 503 13.61 -40.21 -36.10
C GLU A 503 12.15 -39.81 -35.91
N CYS A 504 11.75 -39.68 -34.65
CA CYS A 504 10.41 -39.23 -34.28
C CYS A 504 10.52 -37.84 -33.65
N PHE A 505 9.76 -36.89 -34.17
CA PHE A 505 9.60 -35.57 -33.59
C PHE A 505 8.25 -35.53 -32.86
N ILE A 506 8.29 -35.34 -31.55
CA ILE A 506 7.13 -35.37 -30.66
C ILE A 506 6.85 -33.96 -30.17
N ARG A 507 5.61 -33.51 -30.34
CA ARG A 507 5.13 -32.21 -29.85
C ARG A 507 4.09 -32.44 -28.75
N ILE A 508 4.41 -32.03 -27.53
CA ILE A 508 3.53 -32.18 -26.37
C ILE A 508 2.89 -30.82 -26.05
N PRO A 509 1.55 -30.69 -26.11
CA PRO A 509 0.87 -29.45 -25.80
C PRO A 509 0.77 -29.20 -24.29
N SER A 510 0.82 -27.93 -23.86
CA SER A 510 0.69 -27.56 -22.45
C SER A 510 -0.72 -27.72 -21.88
N ASN A 511 -1.73 -27.91 -22.73
CA ASN A 511 -3.10 -28.23 -22.35
C ASN A 511 -3.37 -29.74 -22.17
N TYR A 512 -2.35 -30.60 -22.20
CA TYR A 512 -2.48 -32.03 -21.89
C TYR A 512 -3.21 -32.26 -20.54
N PRO A 513 -4.18 -33.20 -20.46
CA PRO A 513 -4.56 -34.22 -21.44
C PRO A 513 -5.74 -33.82 -22.36
N LEU A 514 -6.01 -32.54 -22.59
CA LEU A 514 -7.08 -32.13 -23.53
C LEU A 514 -6.66 -32.40 -24.98
N GLU A 515 -5.46 -31.97 -25.35
CA GLU A 515 -4.81 -32.37 -26.60
C GLU A 515 -3.71 -33.41 -26.32
N MET A 516 -3.55 -34.34 -27.25
CA MET A 516 -2.61 -35.44 -27.14
C MET A 516 -1.27 -35.08 -27.80
N PRO A 517 -0.14 -35.68 -27.35
CA PRO A 517 1.14 -35.56 -28.04
C PRO A 517 1.04 -35.97 -29.51
N LEU A 518 1.57 -35.13 -30.39
CA LEU A 518 1.64 -35.37 -31.82
C LEU A 518 3.01 -35.96 -32.18
N TRP A 519 3.02 -37.02 -32.97
CA TRP A 519 4.21 -37.71 -33.47
C TRP A 519 4.36 -37.50 -34.98
N ILE A 520 5.52 -37.02 -35.40
CA ILE A 520 5.93 -36.90 -36.81
C ILE A 520 7.14 -37.82 -37.03
N LEU A 521 7.13 -38.57 -38.11
CA LEU A 521 8.08 -39.66 -38.33
C LEU A 521 8.92 -39.40 -39.58
N SER A 522 10.24 -39.58 -39.45
CA SER A 522 11.17 -39.58 -40.57
C SER A 522 12.05 -40.82 -40.52
N VAL A 523 11.92 -41.68 -41.52
CA VAL A 523 12.67 -42.94 -41.60
C VAL A 523 13.86 -42.76 -42.55
N HIS A 524 15.03 -43.14 -42.08
CA HIS A 524 16.29 -43.14 -42.81
C HIS A 524 16.71 -44.60 -43.05
N TRP A 525 16.34 -45.11 -44.21
CA TRP A 525 16.69 -46.43 -44.68
C TRP A 525 16.54 -46.45 -46.20
N ASN A 526 17.63 -46.71 -46.93
CA ASN A 526 17.69 -46.58 -48.40
C ASN A 526 17.24 -45.21 -48.94
N GLY A 527 17.46 -44.15 -48.17
CA GLY A 527 17.00 -42.80 -48.45
C GLY A 527 16.26 -42.20 -47.24
N ARG A 528 15.71 -40.99 -47.41
CA ARG A 528 14.89 -40.32 -46.40
C ARG A 528 13.41 -40.42 -46.78
N HIS A 529 12.65 -41.12 -45.97
CA HIS A 529 11.20 -41.27 -46.11
C HIS A 529 10.47 -40.43 -45.06
N THR A 530 9.48 -39.66 -45.51
CA THR A 530 8.62 -38.78 -44.72
C THR A 530 7.16 -39.01 -45.14
N SER A 531 6.21 -38.46 -44.38
CA SER A 531 4.78 -38.58 -44.70
C SER A 531 4.35 -37.90 -46.01
N GLN A 532 5.20 -37.04 -46.57
CA GLN A 532 4.98 -36.41 -47.87
C GLN A 532 5.38 -37.30 -49.04
N ASN A 533 6.52 -38.00 -48.92
CA ASN A 533 7.09 -38.78 -50.01
C ASN A 533 6.76 -40.28 -49.93
N ASN A 534 6.32 -40.78 -48.77
CA ASN A 534 5.97 -42.19 -48.57
C ASN A 534 4.63 -42.33 -47.82
N SER A 535 3.64 -42.94 -48.48
CA SER A 535 2.31 -43.16 -47.92
C SER A 535 2.31 -44.11 -46.73
N ALA A 536 3.28 -45.03 -46.64
CA ALA A 536 3.41 -45.95 -45.51
C ALA A 536 3.76 -45.19 -44.22
N ILE A 537 4.64 -44.17 -44.30
CA ILE A 537 4.99 -43.31 -43.16
C ILE A 537 3.78 -42.49 -42.71
N LYS A 538 3.01 -41.94 -43.66
CA LYS A 538 1.75 -41.25 -43.35
C LYS A 538 0.74 -42.14 -42.62
N MET A 539 0.69 -43.43 -42.97
CA MET A 539 -0.16 -44.41 -42.27
C MET A 539 0.37 -44.75 -40.87
N MET A 540 1.70 -44.83 -40.67
CA MET A 540 2.30 -45.01 -39.35
C MET A 540 2.02 -43.82 -38.42
N GLU A 541 2.15 -42.59 -38.94
CA GLU A 541 1.80 -41.36 -38.23
C GLU A 541 0.33 -41.36 -37.84
N TYR A 542 -0.58 -41.65 -38.79
CA TYR A 542 -2.01 -41.74 -38.50
C TYR A 542 -2.32 -42.79 -37.44
N TRP A 543 -1.68 -43.97 -37.49
CA TRP A 543 -1.90 -45.04 -36.51
C TRP A 543 -1.41 -44.66 -35.10
N THR A 544 -0.27 -43.98 -35.01
CA THR A 544 0.30 -43.50 -33.74
C THR A 544 -0.57 -42.38 -33.15
N ASN A 545 -0.94 -41.39 -33.97
CA ASN A 545 -1.65 -40.19 -33.53
C ASN A 545 -3.16 -40.40 -33.33
N SER A 546 -3.74 -41.46 -33.91
CA SER A 546 -5.16 -41.81 -33.71
C SER A 546 -5.45 -42.53 -32.38
N LEU A 547 -4.41 -42.83 -31.58
CA LEU A 547 -4.59 -43.43 -30.25
C LEU A 547 -5.43 -42.51 -29.36
N GLN A 548 -6.53 -43.03 -28.83
CA GLN A 548 -7.40 -42.33 -27.90
C GLN A 548 -7.22 -42.88 -26.48
N PRO A 549 -7.21 -42.05 -25.43
CA PRO A 549 -7.08 -42.52 -24.05
C PRO A 549 -8.11 -43.58 -23.65
N LYS A 550 -9.34 -43.51 -24.21
CA LYS A 550 -10.42 -44.47 -23.98
C LYS A 550 -10.11 -45.91 -24.46
N GLN A 551 -9.08 -46.07 -25.30
CA GLN A 551 -8.65 -47.37 -25.83
C GLN A 551 -7.61 -48.07 -24.93
N LEU A 552 -7.13 -47.39 -23.89
CA LEU A 552 -6.15 -47.92 -22.94
C LEU A 552 -6.85 -48.35 -21.64
N GLU A 553 -6.24 -49.31 -20.95
CA GLU A 553 -6.59 -49.69 -19.57
C GLU A 553 -6.36 -48.51 -18.61
N ALA A 554 -6.86 -48.61 -17.38
CA ALA A 554 -6.93 -47.50 -16.42
C ALA A 554 -5.57 -46.89 -15.98
N ASN A 555 -4.41 -47.44 -16.36
CA ASN A 555 -3.14 -46.77 -16.13
C ASN A 555 -2.81 -45.81 -17.29
N ASP A 556 -2.77 -44.52 -16.96
CA ASP A 556 -2.50 -43.42 -17.88
C ASP A 556 -1.04 -43.35 -18.38
N ARG A 557 -0.52 -44.42 -19.00
CA ARG A 557 0.80 -44.45 -19.66
C ARG A 557 0.69 -44.16 -21.16
N PHE A 558 0.00 -43.07 -21.49
CA PHE A 558 -0.37 -42.74 -22.87
C PHE A 558 0.83 -42.54 -23.79
N LEU A 559 1.86 -41.81 -23.35
CA LEU A 559 3.05 -41.52 -24.16
C LEU A 559 3.84 -42.80 -24.45
N TYR A 560 3.93 -43.70 -23.48
CA TYR A 560 4.52 -45.03 -23.69
C TYR A 560 3.72 -45.84 -24.69
N ALA A 561 2.39 -45.86 -24.58
CA ALA A 561 1.55 -46.57 -25.53
C ALA A 561 1.72 -46.04 -26.97
N GLN A 562 1.83 -44.72 -27.17
CA GLN A 562 2.15 -44.14 -28.47
C GLN A 562 3.52 -44.61 -28.97
N LEU A 563 4.55 -44.54 -28.12
CA LEU A 563 5.89 -45.03 -28.47
C LEU A 563 5.86 -46.51 -28.89
N PHE A 564 5.17 -47.38 -28.14
CA PHE A 564 5.03 -48.79 -28.50
C PHE A 564 4.36 -48.97 -29.85
N ARG A 565 3.27 -48.22 -30.13
CA ARG A 565 2.64 -48.21 -31.44
C ARG A 565 3.62 -47.87 -32.54
N THR A 566 4.41 -46.83 -32.34
CA THR A 566 5.43 -46.39 -33.30
C THR A 566 6.52 -47.44 -33.51
N ILE A 567 7.02 -48.07 -32.45
CA ILE A 567 8.09 -49.08 -32.52
C ILE A 567 7.62 -50.31 -33.32
N TYR A 568 6.48 -50.92 -32.98
CA TYR A 568 6.05 -52.10 -33.73
C TYR A 568 5.56 -51.77 -35.14
N SER A 569 5.02 -50.57 -35.36
CA SER A 569 4.67 -50.12 -36.71
C SER A 569 5.92 -50.00 -37.58
N PHE A 570 7.06 -49.61 -37.01
CA PHE A 570 8.34 -49.57 -37.70
C PHE A 570 8.91 -50.98 -37.96
N ASP A 571 8.77 -51.91 -37.00
CA ASP A 571 9.10 -53.33 -37.24
C ASP A 571 8.33 -53.91 -38.43
N ILE A 572 7.00 -53.73 -38.46
CA ILE A 572 6.15 -54.20 -39.54
C ILE A 572 6.45 -53.46 -40.84
N PHE A 573 6.82 -52.17 -40.77
CA PHE A 573 7.28 -51.41 -41.92
C PHE A 573 8.50 -52.06 -42.58
N LEU A 574 9.57 -52.30 -41.81
CA LEU A 574 10.80 -52.91 -42.29
C LEU A 574 10.60 -54.35 -42.78
N GLU A 575 9.78 -55.15 -42.09
CA GLU A 575 9.54 -56.55 -42.47
C GLU A 575 8.82 -56.68 -43.81
N THR A 576 7.80 -55.84 -44.07
CA THR A 576 7.08 -55.97 -45.35
C THR A 576 7.64 -55.08 -46.46
N GLU A 577 8.38 -54.01 -46.17
CA GLU A 577 9.12 -53.24 -47.20
C GLU A 577 10.43 -53.95 -47.58
N GLY A 578 11.14 -54.56 -46.61
CA GLY A 578 12.36 -55.35 -46.83
C GLY A 578 12.13 -56.57 -47.71
N SER A 579 10.95 -57.21 -47.61
CA SER A 579 10.56 -58.30 -48.51
C SER A 579 10.40 -57.89 -49.99
N MET A 580 10.34 -56.58 -50.29
CA MET A 580 10.24 -56.05 -51.66
C MET A 580 11.62 -55.71 -52.25
N GLN A 581 12.68 -55.76 -51.46
CA GLN A 581 14.06 -55.46 -51.89
C GLN A 581 14.76 -56.75 -52.35
N THR A 582 15.73 -56.60 -53.24
CA THR A 582 16.51 -57.73 -53.78
C THR A 582 17.38 -58.41 -52.73
N ASN A 583 17.84 -57.66 -51.71
CA ASN A 583 18.54 -58.17 -50.54
C ASN A 583 17.63 -58.05 -49.31
N ILE A 584 17.21 -59.19 -48.75
CA ILE A 584 16.33 -59.23 -47.57
C ILE A 584 17.18 -58.97 -46.33
N GLU A 585 17.13 -57.74 -45.82
CA GLU A 585 17.83 -57.34 -44.59
C GLU A 585 17.03 -57.68 -43.32
N TYR A 586 15.69 -57.70 -43.40
CA TYR A 586 14.80 -57.89 -42.26
C TYR A 586 13.86 -59.09 -42.48
N ASN A 587 13.91 -60.06 -41.56
CA ASN A 587 13.09 -61.26 -41.60
C ASN A 587 11.74 -61.04 -40.91
N LYS A 588 10.71 -61.76 -41.38
CA LYS A 588 9.36 -61.73 -40.77
C LYS A 588 9.39 -62.36 -39.38
N GLU A 589 9.29 -61.52 -38.36
CA GLU A 589 9.21 -61.94 -36.95
C GLU A 589 7.79 -61.75 -36.41
N LYS A 590 7.01 -60.80 -36.94
CA LYS A 590 5.68 -60.49 -36.42
C LYS A 590 4.58 -61.32 -37.11
N PRO A 591 3.63 -61.88 -36.34
CA PRO A 591 2.53 -62.64 -36.92
C PRO A 591 1.48 -61.69 -37.51
N TYR A 592 1.44 -61.55 -38.84
CA TYR A 592 0.38 -60.84 -39.55
C TYR A 592 -0.28 -61.70 -40.63
N ILE A 593 -1.60 -61.54 -40.79
CA ILE A 593 -2.46 -62.37 -41.67
C ILE A 593 -2.14 -62.13 -43.15
N SER A 594 -1.96 -60.86 -43.55
CA SER A 594 -1.51 -60.46 -44.88
C SER A 594 -0.60 -59.25 -44.74
N ALA A 595 0.47 -59.17 -45.55
CA ALA A 595 1.41 -58.05 -45.57
C ALA A 595 0.75 -56.75 -46.04
N PHE A 596 -0.18 -56.85 -46.99
CA PHE A 596 -0.86 -55.71 -47.59
C PHE A 596 -2.36 -56.00 -47.79
N ALA A 597 -3.21 -54.97 -47.66
CA ALA A 597 -4.60 -55.05 -48.08
C ALA A 597 -5.04 -53.80 -48.85
N LYS A 598 -6.06 -53.97 -49.70
CA LYS A 598 -6.65 -52.94 -50.57
C LYS A 598 -5.64 -52.35 -51.58
N ARG A 599 -6.13 -51.49 -52.48
CA ARG A 599 -5.32 -50.81 -53.51
C ARG A 599 -4.26 -49.89 -52.91
N CYS A 600 -4.51 -49.33 -51.73
CA CYS A 600 -3.58 -48.43 -51.03
C CYS A 600 -2.45 -49.15 -50.28
N ARG A 601 -2.32 -50.48 -50.43
CA ARG A 601 -1.31 -51.30 -49.74
C ARG A 601 -1.26 -51.05 -48.22
N LEU A 602 -2.42 -51.13 -47.57
CA LEU A 602 -2.53 -50.96 -46.12
C LEU A 602 -1.74 -52.04 -45.39
N ARG A 603 -0.92 -51.62 -44.44
CA ARG A 603 -0.08 -52.47 -43.61
C ARG A 603 -0.83 -52.89 -42.33
N PRO A 604 -0.55 -54.08 -41.78
CA PRO A 604 -1.27 -54.60 -40.63
C PRO A 604 -0.71 -53.99 -39.33
N TYR A 605 -1.26 -52.87 -38.85
CA TYR A 605 -0.85 -52.27 -37.58
C TYR A 605 -1.79 -52.59 -36.41
N LYS A 606 -3.03 -53.00 -36.70
CA LYS A 606 -4.01 -53.30 -35.65
C LYS A 606 -3.77 -54.70 -35.11
N TYR A 607 -3.38 -54.78 -33.85
CA TYR A 607 -3.26 -56.07 -33.19
C TYR A 607 -4.63 -56.63 -32.77
N ILE A 608 -4.81 -57.94 -32.94
CA ILE A 608 -6.02 -58.67 -32.55
C ILE A 608 -5.63 -59.89 -31.71
N LYS A 609 -6.23 -60.00 -30.53
CA LYS A 609 -6.23 -61.20 -29.67
C LYS A 609 -7.62 -61.79 -29.68
N LYS A 610 -7.83 -62.90 -30.41
CA LYS A 610 -9.08 -63.67 -30.41
C LYS A 610 -8.76 -65.13 -30.11
N GLY A 611 -9.07 -65.60 -28.90
CA GLY A 611 -8.73 -66.95 -28.46
C GLY A 611 -7.22 -67.17 -28.43
N SER A 612 -6.74 -68.21 -29.13
CA SER A 612 -5.32 -68.54 -29.30
C SER A 612 -4.63 -67.83 -30.47
N VAL A 613 -5.36 -67.06 -31.28
CA VAL A 613 -4.81 -66.36 -32.43
C VAL A 613 -4.33 -64.96 -32.02
N TYR A 614 -3.03 -64.75 -32.18
CA TYR A 614 -2.35 -63.48 -31.96
C TYR A 614 -1.78 -63.00 -33.31
N ALA A 615 -2.42 -62.00 -33.92
CA ALA A 615 -1.95 -61.50 -35.20
C ALA A 615 -2.28 -60.01 -35.41
N PHE A 616 -1.46 -59.37 -36.24
CA PHE A 616 -1.75 -58.04 -36.77
C PHE A 616 -2.63 -58.12 -38.02
N LYS A 617 -3.54 -57.16 -38.12
CA LYS A 617 -4.48 -56.93 -39.22
C LYS A 617 -4.44 -55.46 -39.63
N GLN A 618 -4.84 -55.17 -40.86
CA GLN A 618 -5.01 -53.82 -41.40
C GLN A 618 -6.13 -53.05 -40.72
#